data_AF-A0A955H363-F1
#
_entry.id   AF-A0A955H363-F1
#
_cell.length_a   1.000
_cell.length_b   1.000
_cell.length_c   1.000
_cell.angle_alpha   90.00
_cell.angle_beta   90.00
_cell.angle_gamma   90.00
#
_symmetry.space_group_name_H-M   'P 1'
#
loop_
_entity.id
_entity.type
_entity.pdbx_description
1 polymer ?
#
loop_
_entity_poly.entity_id
_entity_poly.type
_entity_poly.pdbx_seq_one_letter_code
_entity_poly.pdbx_strand_id
1 'polypeptide(L)'
;MLKRFSYSVGERKAAFTLVEVLLVVALLAILAMVTIVAINPSKHLTKSRDSGRITDVYSILSAVHQYSLDNDGVFPEVITLDEQEICSTGSIDCAGMADLSVLTSGAEYMESMPIDPSCKAIQTICTEFGTGYSIKTESNGKVTVSALHPEVEDSISVTR
;
A
#
# COMPACT_ATOMS: atom_id res chain seq x y z
N MET A 1 -72.73 -43.61 24.36
CA MET A 1 -71.44 -43.84 23.69
C MET A 1 -71.16 -42.65 22.77
N LEU A 2 -70.29 -41.71 23.16
CA LEU A 2 -69.94 -40.53 22.35
C LEU A 2 -68.51 -40.70 21.82
N LYS A 3 -68.36 -40.91 20.50
CA LYS A 3 -67.05 -40.94 19.86
C LYS A 3 -66.59 -39.50 19.64
N ARG A 4 -65.50 -39.11 20.33
CA ARG A 4 -64.80 -37.84 20.08
C ARG A 4 -64.01 -37.98 18.77
N PHE A 5 -64.36 -37.19 17.76
CA PHE A 5 -63.54 -37.01 16.56
C PHE A 5 -62.39 -36.06 16.90
N SER A 6 -61.17 -36.61 16.89
CA SER A 6 -59.93 -35.83 17.04
C SER A 6 -59.46 -35.39 15.65
N TYR A 7 -59.39 -34.07 15.42
CA TYR A 7 -58.85 -33.52 14.17
C TYR A 7 -57.34 -33.31 14.31
N SER A 8 -56.58 -34.01 13.48
CA SER A 8 -55.13 -33.85 13.30
C SER A 8 -54.86 -32.69 12.35
N VAL A 9 -54.31 -31.58 12.87
CA VAL A 9 -53.85 -30.45 12.04
C VAL A 9 -52.49 -30.80 11.44
N GLY A 10 -52.43 -30.94 10.11
CA GLY A 10 -51.18 -31.16 9.38
C GLY A 10 -50.41 -29.86 9.17
N GLU A 11 -49.10 -29.86 9.47
CA GLU A 11 -48.20 -28.73 9.23
C GLU A 11 -48.06 -28.45 7.72
N ARG A 12 -48.46 -27.25 7.27
CA ARG A 12 -48.26 -26.80 5.89
C ARG A 12 -46.80 -26.38 5.71
N LYS A 13 -46.03 -27.16 4.94
CA LYS A 13 -44.71 -26.73 4.47
C LYS A 13 -44.90 -25.61 3.45
N ALA A 14 -44.40 -24.41 3.76
CA ALA A 14 -44.37 -23.30 2.82
C ALA A 14 -43.38 -23.64 1.69
N ALA A 15 -43.89 -23.72 0.46
CA ALA A 15 -43.08 -23.83 -0.73
C ALA A 15 -42.98 -22.45 -1.39
N PHE A 16 -41.76 -22.02 -1.71
CA PHE A 16 -41.53 -20.78 -2.44
C PHE A 16 -42.17 -20.83 -3.83
N THR A 17 -42.74 -19.72 -4.28
CA THR A 17 -43.31 -19.64 -5.62
C THR A 17 -42.20 -19.39 -6.65
N LEU A 18 -42.34 -19.93 -7.86
CA LEU A 18 -41.39 -19.67 -8.95
C LEU A 18 -41.29 -18.18 -9.29
N VAL A 19 -42.42 -17.46 -9.18
CA VAL A 19 -42.49 -16.03 -9.43
C VAL A 19 -41.67 -15.25 -8.40
N GLU A 20 -41.68 -15.68 -7.14
CA GLU A 20 -40.93 -15.04 -6.06
C GLU A 20 -39.42 -15.19 -6.26
N VAL A 21 -38.95 -16.39 -6.64
CA VAL A 21 -37.53 -16.58 -6.97
C VAL A 21 -37.12 -15.79 -8.21
N LEU A 22 -37.97 -15.75 -9.24
CA LEU A 22 -37.72 -15.02 -10.48
C LEU A 22 -37.60 -13.51 -10.25
N LEU A 23 -38.47 -12.94 -9.42
CA LEU A 23 -38.42 -11.52 -9.08
C LEU A 23 -37.16 -11.18 -8.25
N VAL A 24 -36.78 -12.06 -7.32
CA VAL A 24 -35.58 -11.86 -6.49
C VAL A 24 -34.31 -11.84 -7.33
N VAL A 25 -34.12 -12.80 -8.24
CA VAL A 25 -32.92 -12.81 -9.10
C VAL A 25 -32.88 -11.61 -10.05
N ALA A 26 -34.03 -11.15 -10.54
CA ALA A 26 -34.13 -9.93 -11.35
C ALA A 26 -33.72 -8.69 -10.55
N LEU A 27 -34.18 -8.56 -9.31
CA LEU A 27 -33.78 -7.46 -8.42
C LEU A 27 -32.29 -7.52 -8.04
N LEU A 28 -31.76 -8.72 -7.76
CA LEU A 28 -30.35 -8.90 -7.45
C LEU A 28 -29.44 -8.47 -8.62
N ALA A 29 -29.84 -8.75 -9.86
CA ALA A 29 -29.11 -8.31 -11.04
C ALA A 29 -29.06 -6.77 -11.17
N ILE A 30 -30.18 -6.09 -10.91
CA ILE A 30 -30.28 -4.62 -10.93
C ILE A 30 -29.40 -4.02 -9.83
N LEU A 31 -29.51 -4.53 -8.59
CA LEU A 31 -28.72 -4.06 -7.46
C LEU A 31 -27.21 -4.26 -7.71
N ALA A 32 -26.80 -5.41 -8.24
CA ALA A 32 -25.40 -5.69 -8.56
C ALA A 32 -24.83 -4.66 -9.55
N MET A 33 -25.56 -4.33 -10.61
CA MET A 33 -25.11 -3.34 -11.60
C MET A 33 -24.91 -1.95 -10.98
N VAL A 34 -25.83 -1.48 -10.14
CA VAL A 34 -25.73 -0.18 -9.46
C VAL A 34 -24.55 -0.15 -8.49
N THR A 35 -24.33 -1.23 -7.72
CA THR A 35 -23.26 -1.28 -6.71
C THR A 35 -21.85 -1.19 -7.30
N ILE A 36 -21.60 -1.80 -8.47
CA ILE A 36 -20.28 -1.76 -9.12
C ILE A 36 -19.89 -0.32 -9.49
N VAL A 37 -20.85 0.47 -9.99
CA VAL A 37 -20.62 1.88 -10.36
C VAL A 37 -20.37 2.74 -9.11
N ALA A 38 -21.00 2.40 -7.98
CA ALA A 38 -20.89 3.19 -6.75
C ALA A 38 -19.53 3.05 -6.02
N ILE A 39 -18.83 1.92 -6.15
CA ILE A 39 -17.64 1.60 -5.32
C ILE A 39 -16.33 2.24 -5.83
N ASN A 40 -16.27 2.76 -7.07
CA ASN A 40 -15.05 3.38 -7.63
C ASN A 40 -13.76 2.62 -7.25
N PRO A 41 -13.58 1.37 -7.75
CA PRO A 41 -12.49 0.48 -7.31
C PRO A 41 -11.10 1.11 -7.44
N SER A 42 -10.92 2.03 -8.40
CA SER A 42 -9.70 2.81 -8.57
C SER A 42 -9.27 3.54 -7.31
N LYS A 43 -10.19 4.21 -6.59
CA LYS A 43 -9.88 4.98 -5.38
C LYS A 43 -9.41 4.12 -4.21
N HIS A 44 -9.88 2.87 -4.14
CA HIS A 44 -9.44 1.93 -3.10
C HIS A 44 -8.04 1.40 -3.37
N LEU A 45 -7.69 1.21 -4.65
CA LEU A 45 -6.35 0.78 -5.04
C LEU A 45 -5.30 1.88 -4.81
N THR A 46 -5.61 3.14 -5.14
CA THR A 46 -4.67 4.26 -4.90
C THR A 46 -4.39 4.44 -3.41
N LYS A 47 -5.42 4.37 -2.55
CA LYS A 47 -5.26 4.38 -1.09
C LYS A 47 -4.40 3.22 -0.57
N SER A 48 -4.56 2.03 -1.14
CA SER A 48 -3.75 0.87 -0.75
C SER A 48 -2.27 1.06 -1.11
N ARG A 49 -1.97 1.68 -2.26
CA ARG A 49 -0.60 1.99 -2.66
C ARG A 49 0.03 3.06 -1.77
N ASP A 50 -0.70 4.13 -1.47
CA ASP A 50 -0.23 5.16 -0.54
C ASP A 50 0.01 4.60 0.87
N SER A 51 -0.81 3.67 1.35
CA SER A 51 -0.54 2.94 2.59
C SER A 51 0.75 2.12 2.54
N GLY A 52 1.08 1.56 1.37
CA GLY A 52 2.37 0.90 1.10
C GLY A 52 3.52 1.90 1.17
N ARG A 53 3.42 3.01 0.44
CA ARG A 53 4.41 4.11 0.45
C ARG A 53 4.70 4.63 1.85
N ILE A 54 3.65 4.83 2.66
CA ILE A 54 3.80 5.23 4.06
C ILE A 54 4.65 4.21 4.82
N THR A 55 4.36 2.92 4.68
CA THR A 55 5.12 1.85 5.31
C THR A 55 6.57 1.83 4.83
N ASP A 56 6.80 2.05 3.55
CA ASP A 56 8.13 2.06 2.93
C ASP A 56 8.98 3.24 3.43
N VAL A 57 8.44 4.47 3.45
CA VAL A 57 9.19 5.63 3.98
C VAL A 57 9.53 5.48 5.46
N TYR A 58 8.64 4.88 6.27
CA TYR A 58 8.94 4.56 7.66
C TYR A 58 10.02 3.50 7.80
N SER A 59 10.02 2.50 6.93
CA SER A 59 11.01 1.41 6.93
C SER A 59 12.39 1.93 6.57
N ILE A 60 12.49 2.73 5.51
CA ILE A 60 13.75 3.40 5.09
C ILE A 60 14.29 4.28 6.22
N LEU A 61 13.45 5.16 6.78
CA LEU A 61 13.88 6.08 7.84
C LEU A 61 14.31 5.32 9.10
N SER A 62 13.62 4.23 9.44
CA SER A 62 13.99 3.38 10.56
C SER A 62 15.33 2.70 10.34
N ALA A 63 15.60 2.20 9.13
CA ALA A 63 16.89 1.60 8.79
C ALA A 63 18.04 2.62 8.87
N VAL A 64 17.83 3.83 8.33
CA VAL A 64 18.80 4.93 8.42
C VAL A 64 19.09 5.30 9.89
N HIS A 65 18.05 5.37 10.71
CA HIS A 65 18.22 5.71 12.13
C HIS A 65 18.87 4.57 12.93
N GLN A 66 18.59 3.30 12.60
CA GLN A 66 19.29 2.16 13.20
C GLN A 66 20.79 2.19 12.86
N TYR A 67 21.13 2.42 11.59
CA TYR A 67 22.51 2.62 11.17
C TYR A 67 23.19 3.74 11.98
N SER A 68 22.51 4.87 12.17
CA SER A 68 23.03 5.99 12.97
C SER A 68 23.30 5.58 14.43
N LEU A 69 22.44 4.78 15.05
CA LEU A 69 22.65 4.30 16.42
C LEU A 69 23.90 3.43 16.55
N ASP A 70 24.20 2.63 15.52
CA ASP A 70 25.36 1.73 15.51
C ASP A 70 26.66 2.41 15.05
N ASN A 71 26.56 3.60 14.44
CA ASN A 71 27.67 4.39 13.91
C ASN A 71 27.83 5.74 14.64
N ASP A 72 27.72 5.74 15.97
CA ASP A 72 27.96 6.91 16.84
C ASP A 72 27.13 8.17 16.50
N GLY A 73 25.91 7.98 15.99
CA GLY A 73 25.00 9.05 15.59
C GLY A 73 25.24 9.58 14.17
N VAL A 74 26.12 8.97 13.38
CA VAL A 74 26.46 9.42 12.03
C VAL A 74 25.55 8.75 10.98
N PHE A 75 24.94 9.56 10.12
CA PHE A 75 24.17 9.06 8.97
C PHE A 75 25.08 8.73 7.78
N PRO A 76 24.65 7.88 6.83
CA PRO A 76 25.38 7.66 5.59
C PRO A 76 25.72 8.97 4.87
N GLU A 77 26.98 9.16 4.46
CA GLU A 77 27.49 10.41 3.87
C GLU A 77 26.75 10.84 2.59
N VAL A 78 26.13 9.87 1.91
CA VAL A 78 25.31 10.10 0.72
C VAL A 78 24.05 10.94 1.00
N ILE A 79 23.60 11.00 2.25
CA ILE A 79 22.42 11.79 2.64
C ILE A 79 22.86 13.24 2.83
N THR A 80 22.46 14.09 1.90
CA THR A 80 22.82 15.52 1.88
C THR A 80 21.59 16.40 2.10
N LEU A 81 21.78 17.72 2.15
CA LEU A 81 20.68 18.69 2.24
C LEU A 81 19.84 18.75 0.96
N ASP A 82 20.42 18.31 -0.16
CA ASP A 82 19.73 18.23 -1.44
C ASP A 82 18.89 16.95 -1.49
N GLU A 83 17.67 17.09 -1.99
CA GLU A 83 16.76 15.96 -2.16
C GLU A 83 17.24 15.08 -3.31
N GLN A 84 17.52 13.82 -2.99
CA GLN A 84 17.99 12.83 -3.96
C GLN A 84 17.06 11.62 -3.95
N GLU A 85 16.73 11.10 -5.13
CA GLU A 85 16.05 9.82 -5.24
C GLU A 85 16.98 8.71 -4.75
N ILE A 86 16.43 7.73 -4.05
CA ILE A 86 17.16 6.59 -3.51
C ILE A 86 17.34 5.55 -4.61
N CYS A 87 18.57 5.07 -4.76
CA CYS A 87 18.92 4.03 -5.71
C CYS A 87 18.46 2.65 -5.21
N SER A 88 17.99 1.82 -6.13
CA SER A 88 17.58 0.44 -5.86
C SER A 88 18.78 -0.42 -5.47
N THR A 89 18.56 -1.38 -4.56
CA THR A 89 19.61 -2.27 -4.07
C THR A 89 20.16 -3.15 -5.19
N GLY A 90 21.50 -3.21 -5.31
CA GLY A 90 22.17 -4.02 -6.32
C GLY A 90 22.14 -3.43 -7.73
N SER A 91 21.77 -2.17 -7.88
CA SER A 91 21.84 -1.46 -9.15
C SER A 91 23.28 -1.30 -9.63
N ILE A 92 23.48 -1.28 -10.95
CA ILE A 92 24.79 -1.14 -11.58
C ILE A 92 25.23 0.32 -11.72
N ASP A 93 24.28 1.26 -11.65
CA ASP A 93 24.52 2.70 -11.74
C ASP A 93 23.56 3.44 -10.79
N CYS A 94 24.11 4.31 -9.97
CA CYS A 94 23.38 5.18 -9.04
C CYS A 94 23.78 6.65 -9.22
N ALA A 95 24.30 7.02 -10.40
CA ALA A 95 24.75 8.38 -10.67
C ALA A 95 23.61 9.40 -10.46
N GLY A 96 23.85 10.38 -9.57
CA GLY A 96 22.86 11.41 -9.24
C GLY A 96 21.76 10.98 -8.27
N MET A 97 21.88 9.79 -7.68
CA MET A 97 20.94 9.24 -6.69
C MET A 97 21.66 8.92 -5.37
N ALA A 98 20.89 8.77 -4.30
CA ALA A 98 21.38 8.32 -3.02
C ALA A 98 21.57 6.79 -3.01
N ASP A 99 22.81 6.34 -3.14
CA ASP A 99 23.20 4.95 -2.92
C ASP A 99 23.29 4.61 -1.42
N LEU A 100 22.24 3.96 -0.92
CA LEU A 100 22.13 3.49 0.46
C LEU A 100 22.42 1.99 0.60
N SER A 101 23.28 1.43 -0.26
CA SER A 101 23.70 0.02 -0.20
C SER A 101 24.29 -0.39 1.15
N VAL A 102 24.84 0.56 1.92
CA VAL A 102 25.30 0.33 3.30
C VAL A 102 24.18 -0.17 4.24
N LEU A 103 22.92 0.21 3.98
CA LEU A 103 21.77 -0.23 4.79
C LEU A 103 21.32 -1.65 4.45
N THR A 104 21.61 -2.11 3.23
CA THR A 104 21.18 -3.42 2.73
C THR A 104 22.31 -4.45 2.65
N SER A 105 23.56 -3.99 2.82
CA SER A 105 24.71 -4.87 2.89
C SER A 105 24.60 -5.82 4.08
N GLY A 106 24.67 -7.13 3.82
CA GLY A 106 24.56 -8.15 4.85
C GLY A 106 23.17 -8.30 5.49
N ALA A 107 22.14 -7.60 4.98
CA ALA A 107 20.78 -7.57 5.52
C ALA A 107 20.70 -7.17 7.01
N GLU A 108 21.62 -6.33 7.47
CA GLU A 108 21.71 -5.92 8.88
C GLU A 108 20.59 -4.96 9.28
N TYR A 109 20.32 -3.94 8.46
CA TYR A 109 19.29 -2.93 8.73
C TYR A 109 18.03 -3.13 7.87
N MET A 110 18.19 -3.67 6.66
CA MET A 110 17.10 -3.96 5.73
C MET A 110 17.54 -4.99 4.68
N GLU A 111 16.63 -5.83 4.16
CA GLU A 111 16.98 -6.82 3.13
C GLU A 111 17.22 -6.20 1.76
N SER A 112 16.38 -5.24 1.37
CA SER A 112 16.48 -4.51 0.10
C SER A 112 15.71 -3.21 0.18
N MET A 113 16.09 -2.24 -0.66
CA MET A 113 15.37 -0.98 -0.77
C MET A 113 13.96 -1.22 -1.32
N PRO A 114 12.88 -0.77 -0.64
CA PRO A 114 11.54 -0.88 -1.19
C PRO A 114 11.45 -0.05 -2.47
N ILE A 115 10.64 -0.53 -3.42
CA ILE A 115 10.42 0.12 -4.71
C ILE A 115 8.94 0.53 -4.76
N ASP A 116 8.68 1.80 -5.06
CA ASP A 116 7.33 2.31 -5.20
C ASP A 116 6.55 1.43 -6.20
N PRO A 117 5.32 0.96 -5.87
CA PRO A 117 4.52 0.10 -6.75
C PRO A 117 4.20 0.72 -8.12
N SER A 118 4.32 2.03 -8.24
CA SER A 118 4.19 2.78 -9.50
C SER A 118 5.47 2.81 -10.32
N CYS A 119 6.64 2.51 -9.74
CA CYS A 119 7.87 2.28 -10.50
C CYS A 119 7.71 0.99 -11.33
N LYS A 120 7.48 1.15 -12.63
CA LYS A 120 7.50 0.04 -13.59
C LYS A 120 8.75 0.12 -14.44
N ALA A 121 9.34 -1.03 -14.77
CA ALA A 121 10.51 -1.15 -15.64
C ALA A 121 10.36 -0.55 -17.06
N ILE A 122 9.16 -0.09 -17.45
CA ILE A 122 8.85 0.33 -18.83
C ILE A 122 8.25 1.75 -18.88
N GLN A 123 8.06 2.43 -17.74
CA GLN A 123 7.44 3.76 -17.74
C GLN A 123 8.16 4.70 -16.77
N THR A 124 8.56 5.86 -17.31
CA THR A 124 9.35 6.97 -16.76
C THR A 124 8.73 7.66 -15.53
N ILE A 125 8.20 6.88 -14.59
CA ILE A 125 7.72 7.38 -13.30
C ILE A 125 8.93 7.53 -12.39
N CYS A 126 9.77 6.52 -12.31
CA CYS A 126 11.00 6.55 -11.52
C CYS A 126 12.19 6.68 -12.46
N THR A 127 13.28 7.25 -11.95
CA THR A 127 14.55 7.27 -12.67
C THR A 127 15.00 5.82 -12.92
N GLU A 128 15.80 5.57 -13.96
CA GLU A 128 16.41 4.24 -14.12
C GLU A 128 17.19 3.89 -12.85
N PHE A 129 16.96 2.69 -12.31
CA PHE A 129 17.46 2.26 -10.99
C PHE A 129 16.90 3.01 -9.76
N GLY A 130 16.05 4.01 -9.95
CA GLY A 130 15.37 4.72 -8.87
C GLY A 130 14.28 3.90 -8.21
N THR A 131 14.11 4.10 -6.91
CA THR A 131 13.08 3.43 -6.11
C THR A 131 11.75 4.17 -6.04
N GLY A 132 11.68 5.42 -6.52
CA GLY A 132 10.51 6.29 -6.34
C GLY A 132 10.40 6.94 -4.96
N TYR A 133 11.41 6.75 -4.11
CA TYR A 133 11.54 7.39 -2.80
C TYR A 133 12.74 8.34 -2.80
N SER A 134 12.63 9.47 -2.12
CA SER A 134 13.71 10.44 -1.94
C SER A 134 14.12 10.55 -0.49
N ILE A 135 15.36 10.98 -0.28
CA ILE A 135 15.93 11.24 1.04
C ILE A 135 16.70 12.55 1.05
N LYS A 136 16.65 13.24 2.17
CA LYS A 136 17.50 14.39 2.48
C LYS A 136 17.70 14.54 3.97
N THR A 137 18.74 15.25 4.35
CA THR A 137 18.89 15.80 5.70
C THR A 137 18.38 17.24 5.75
N GLU A 138 17.97 17.69 6.92
CA GLU A 138 17.60 19.06 7.20
C GLU A 138 18.74 19.79 7.92
N SER A 139 18.72 21.12 7.92
CA SER A 139 19.73 21.95 8.61
C SER A 139 19.79 21.75 10.12
N ASN A 140 18.77 21.10 10.70
CA ASN A 140 18.68 20.72 12.11
C ASN A 140 19.25 19.31 12.40
N GLY A 141 19.80 18.62 11.39
CA GLY A 141 20.36 17.27 11.50
C GLY A 141 19.33 16.14 11.45
N LYS A 142 18.06 16.42 11.15
CA LYS A 142 17.02 15.40 10.96
C LYS A 142 17.03 14.84 9.54
N VAL A 143 16.65 13.58 9.40
CA VAL A 143 16.52 12.93 8.09
C VAL A 143 15.04 12.90 7.70
N THR A 144 14.76 13.29 6.47
CA THR A 144 13.44 13.26 5.86
C THR A 144 13.45 12.29 4.68
N VAL A 145 12.53 11.34 4.70
CA VAL A 145 12.27 10.42 3.58
C VAL A 145 10.89 10.74 3.00
N SER A 146 10.79 10.83 1.68
CA SER A 146 9.54 11.15 0.99
C SER A 146 9.25 10.18 -0.15
N ALA A 147 7.97 9.96 -0.47
CA ALA A 147 7.57 9.31 -1.71
C ALA A 147 7.44 10.35 -2.82
N LEU A 148 8.00 10.07 -4.01
CA LEU A 148 7.96 10.98 -5.15
C LEU A 148 6.59 11.00 -5.86
N HIS A 149 5.78 9.96 -5.66
CA HIS A 149 4.53 9.74 -6.41
C HIS A 149 3.31 9.43 -5.52
N PRO A 150 2.94 10.29 -4.56
CA PRO A 150 1.71 10.11 -3.80
C PRO A 150 0.49 10.21 -4.74
N GLU A 151 -0.52 9.33 -4.55
CA GLU A 151 -1.69 9.25 -5.44
C GLU A 151 -2.97 9.87 -4.84
N VAL A 152 -3.02 10.04 -3.51
CA VAL A 152 -4.20 10.56 -2.77
C VAL A 152 -3.89 11.85 -2.02
N GLU A 153 -2.80 11.87 -1.24
CA GLU A 153 -2.36 13.04 -0.48
C GLU A 153 -1.40 13.90 -1.31
N ASP A 154 -1.24 15.18 -0.94
CA ASP A 154 -0.32 16.09 -1.64
C ASP A 154 1.16 15.72 -1.43
N SER A 155 1.48 15.08 -0.29
CA SER A 155 2.83 14.56 0.01
C SER A 155 2.76 13.42 1.03
N ILE A 156 3.69 12.47 0.91
CA ILE A 156 3.92 11.40 1.88
C ILE A 156 5.38 11.50 2.28
N SER A 157 5.64 12.01 3.49
CA SER A 157 6.99 12.13 4.03
C SER A 157 7.03 11.90 5.53
N VAL A 158 8.18 11.45 6.03
CA VAL A 158 8.44 11.25 7.45
C VAL A 158 9.81 11.83 7.77
N THR A 159 9.88 12.58 8.87
CA THR A 159 11.09 13.23 9.37
C THR A 159 11.43 12.74 10.77
N ARG A 160 12.69 12.42 11.03
CA ARG A 160 13.17 12.04 12.36
C ARG A 160 14.52 12.66 12.67
#